data_AF-W5WKP9-F1
#
_entry.id   AF-W5WKP9-F1
#
_cell.length_a   1.000
_cell.length_b   1.000
_cell.length_c   1.000
_cell.angle_alpha   90.00
_cell.angle_beta   90.00
_cell.angle_gamma   90.00
#
_symmetry.space_group_name_H-M   'P 1'
#
loop_
_entity.id
_entity.type
_entity.pdbx_description
1 polymer ?
#
loop_
_entity_poly.entity_id
_entity_poly.type
_entity_poly.pdbx_seq_one_letter_code
_entity_poly.pdbx_strand_id
1 'polypeptide(L)'
;MKSGLVFPVVVAAVAATALLPSPASAAPNHAAAACAFTTGSAERSEARPSCVAADIGLDRLPAVGESATVTVTIKSRVALDHASLTVRLPDTLTLDRRSSGLSEPRTTGLSQVAVQQFPLTTKGRTVTFGVTAVAPGPAHIEADVTDPDAPAIERAAHAAAPLVVGERPGTSRQGVTGTESKAVTRSAPTAALTTAAAGQVCATGSLTYADAAGNWKAGRTVRVQIAARATSTSAAAFYASGLTSWNDGSYSLCFTAPVTTMYQLWIQFTADSNLWRVTDNAGSSAYTLTTVAKSNVASGSTAAFGTTSPPSTYMRAWHAFDTLNKLWALHGSSSCWTDRQSSNCTPITLHWQPGSTDGTYFNNVGTRYVALKDADPDSEHTVLHESGHALMDLLYGGWWAQSDCPNPHTLHLRSGTNCAWTEGFADAIAGYTMGDGMYYWPNGASVDLMNTTWNDPTQYASRTNPEDGDQVELRVAGALIDLWRKVDNGPTSTFADMISYPSSSFKEWFTTDRPAYNLDVSSTTRDLVYTHTIDYRTTS
;
A
#
# COMPACT_ATOMS: atom_id res chain seq x y z
N MET A 1 16.41 53.62 -57.68
CA MET A 1 15.79 54.15 -56.44
C MET A 1 15.66 52.98 -55.49
N LYS A 2 16.72 52.56 -54.78
CA LYS A 2 17.11 52.95 -53.40
C LYS A 2 15.94 53.18 -52.45
N SER A 3 15.68 52.19 -51.59
CA SER A 3 15.30 52.36 -50.18
C SER A 3 15.73 51.11 -49.42
N GLY A 4 16.81 51.23 -48.64
CA GLY A 4 17.29 50.20 -47.72
C GLY A 4 16.78 50.50 -46.30
N LEU A 5 16.26 49.48 -45.63
CA LEU A 5 15.94 49.51 -44.21
C LEU A 5 17.21 49.27 -43.39
N VAL A 6 17.46 50.16 -42.44
CA VAL A 6 18.50 50.03 -41.40
C VAL A 6 17.78 49.65 -40.10
N PHE A 7 18.17 48.53 -39.49
CA PHE A 7 17.76 48.16 -38.13
C PHE A 7 18.82 48.65 -37.12
N PRO A 8 18.42 49.20 -35.96
CA PRO A 8 19.36 49.55 -34.91
C PRO A 8 19.77 48.30 -34.10
N VAL A 9 21.07 48.14 -33.91
CA VAL A 9 21.65 47.19 -32.95
C VAL A 9 21.55 47.81 -31.56
N VAL A 10 20.78 47.17 -30.68
CA VAL A 10 20.74 47.48 -29.24
C VAL A 10 21.83 46.65 -28.55
N VAL A 11 22.84 47.33 -28.02
CA VAL A 11 23.88 46.73 -27.18
C VAL A 11 23.36 46.69 -25.74
N ALA A 12 23.08 45.49 -25.23
CA ALA A 12 22.73 45.27 -23.83
C ALA A 12 24.01 45.20 -22.97
N ALA A 13 24.15 46.14 -22.03
CA ALA A 13 25.21 46.13 -21.03
C ALA A 13 24.90 45.08 -19.95
N VAL A 14 25.78 44.09 -19.80
CA VAL A 14 25.73 43.09 -18.72
C VAL A 14 26.40 43.68 -17.49
N ALA A 15 25.61 44.00 -16.46
CA ALA A 15 26.11 44.37 -15.14
C ALA A 15 26.41 43.10 -14.34
N ALA A 16 27.69 42.80 -14.15
CA ALA A 16 28.15 41.72 -13.27
C ALA A 16 27.91 42.12 -11.80
N THR A 17 26.91 41.51 -11.18
CA THR A 17 26.68 41.62 -9.73
C THR A 17 27.52 40.55 -9.03
N ALA A 18 28.51 40.99 -8.26
CA ALA A 18 29.30 40.11 -7.40
C ALA A 18 28.41 39.61 -6.24
N LEU A 19 28.04 38.33 -6.28
CA LEU A 19 27.39 37.64 -5.17
C LEU A 19 28.43 37.34 -4.10
N LEU A 20 28.33 38.01 -2.96
CA LEU A 20 29.06 37.62 -1.75
C LEU A 20 28.45 36.34 -1.19
N PRO A 21 29.24 35.32 -0.81
CA PRO A 21 28.73 34.11 -0.19
C PRO A 21 28.10 34.48 1.16
N SER A 22 26.81 34.14 1.32
CA SER A 22 26.15 34.21 2.61
C SER A 22 26.78 33.15 3.54
N PRO A 23 27.02 33.47 4.83
CA PRO A 23 27.47 32.48 5.78
C PRO A 23 26.38 31.42 5.92
N ALA A 24 26.64 30.21 5.45
CA ALA A 24 25.81 29.04 5.72
C ALA A 24 25.73 28.89 7.24
N SER A 25 24.55 29.17 7.79
CA SER A 25 24.26 28.88 9.18
C SER A 25 24.27 27.36 9.32
N ALA A 26 25.28 26.83 10.02
CA ALA A 26 25.33 25.41 10.36
C ALA A 26 24.01 25.03 11.05
N ALA A 27 23.27 24.09 10.46
CA ALA A 27 22.09 23.53 11.09
C ALA A 27 22.49 22.96 12.47
N PRO A 28 21.72 23.24 13.53
CA PRO A 28 22.05 22.77 14.86
C PRO A 28 22.14 21.24 14.88
N ASN A 29 23.24 20.75 15.45
CA ASN A 29 23.49 19.36 15.81
C ASN A 29 22.34 18.83 16.68
N HIS A 30 21.34 18.20 16.07
CA HIS A 30 20.48 17.26 16.77
C HIS A 30 21.22 15.93 16.81
N ALA A 31 22.07 15.73 17.84
CA ALA A 31 22.33 14.37 18.30
C ALA A 31 20.95 13.72 18.46
N ALA A 32 20.67 12.67 17.68
CA ALA A 32 19.37 12.02 17.64
C ALA A 32 18.92 11.77 19.08
N ALA A 33 17.94 12.54 19.56
CA ALA A 33 17.26 12.21 20.80
C ALA A 33 16.77 10.79 20.58
N ALA A 34 17.29 9.82 21.34
CA ALA A 34 17.06 8.41 21.06
C ALA A 34 15.55 8.16 21.02
N CYS A 35 14.99 8.06 19.82
CA CYS A 35 13.59 7.77 19.59
C CYS A 35 13.32 6.42 20.26
N ALA A 36 12.30 6.36 21.12
CA ALA A 36 12.06 5.20 21.97
C ALA A 36 10.59 4.79 22.04
N PHE A 37 9.70 5.42 21.26
CA PHE A 37 8.35 4.90 21.12
C PHE A 37 8.36 3.78 20.08
N THR A 38 8.19 2.55 20.52
CA THR A 38 7.99 1.43 19.61
C THR A 38 6.52 1.39 19.18
N THR A 39 6.24 1.44 17.88
CA THR A 39 4.88 1.27 17.35
C THR A 39 4.66 -0.20 16.98
N GLY A 40 4.15 -1.00 17.93
CA GLY A 40 3.83 -2.41 17.71
C GLY A 40 4.35 -3.31 18.84
N SER A 41 3.56 -4.33 19.19
CA SER A 41 3.85 -5.31 20.25
C SER A 41 4.31 -6.66 19.73
N ALA A 42 4.36 -6.85 18.41
CA ALA A 42 4.80 -8.11 17.81
C ALA A 42 6.32 -8.15 17.76
N GLU A 43 6.90 -9.24 18.28
CA GLU A 43 8.34 -9.51 18.30
C GLU A 43 9.01 -9.43 16.90
N ARG A 44 8.21 -9.57 15.84
CA ARG A 44 8.65 -9.58 14.44
C ARG A 44 8.44 -8.27 13.69
N SER A 45 7.85 -7.26 14.32
CA SER A 45 7.61 -6.00 13.62
C SER A 45 8.95 -5.30 13.33
N GLU A 46 9.20 -4.97 12.07
CA GLU A 46 10.35 -4.19 11.60
C GLU A 46 10.12 -2.67 11.76
N ALA A 47 9.10 -2.30 12.54
CA ALA A 47 8.75 -0.92 12.76
C ALA A 47 9.85 -0.18 13.51
N ARG A 48 10.34 0.89 12.91
CA ARG A 48 11.35 1.74 13.54
C ARG A 48 10.83 2.38 14.83
N PRO A 49 11.70 2.59 15.82
CA PRO A 49 11.41 3.47 16.95
C PRO A 49 11.00 4.85 16.43
N SER A 50 9.82 5.30 16.84
CA SER A 50 9.35 6.64 16.58
C SER A 50 9.69 7.59 17.74
N CYS A 51 9.94 8.83 17.39
CA CYS A 51 10.01 9.96 18.31
C CYS A 51 8.63 10.56 18.59
N VAL A 52 7.59 10.15 17.85
CA VAL A 52 6.19 10.58 18.03
C VAL A 52 5.31 9.34 18.24
N ALA A 53 4.37 9.41 19.16
CA ALA A 53 3.34 8.38 19.33
C ALA A 53 1.97 9.03 19.42
N ALA A 54 0.95 8.34 18.92
CA ALA A 54 -0.43 8.75 19.01
C ALA A 54 -1.26 7.60 19.61
N ASP A 55 -2.19 7.95 20.48
CA ASP A 55 -3.19 7.07 21.04
C ASP A 55 -4.56 7.71 20.80
N ILE A 56 -5.57 6.93 20.45
CA ILE A 56 -6.93 7.42 20.23
C ILE A 56 -7.93 6.66 21.10
N GLY A 57 -8.85 7.39 21.72
CA GLY A 57 -9.90 6.83 22.55
C GLY A 57 -11.22 7.59 22.41
N LEU A 58 -12.32 6.91 22.72
CA LEU A 58 -13.64 7.51 22.81
C LEU A 58 -14.13 7.45 24.26
N ASP A 59 -14.86 8.47 24.70
CA ASP A 59 -15.53 8.47 26.01
C ASP A 59 -16.68 7.45 26.09
N ARG A 60 -17.29 7.14 24.95
CA ARG A 60 -18.30 6.09 24.75
C ARG A 60 -18.36 5.65 23.29
N LEU A 61 -19.00 4.52 23.04
CA LEU A 61 -19.28 4.04 21.68
C LEU A 61 -20.67 4.53 21.24
N PRO A 62 -20.77 5.45 20.26
CA PRO A 62 -22.06 6.00 19.86
C PRO A 62 -22.85 5.01 19.00
N ALA A 63 -24.15 4.90 19.24
CA ALA A 63 -25.09 4.31 18.28
C ALA A 63 -25.59 5.37 17.28
N VAL A 64 -26.32 4.95 16.24
CA VAL A 64 -26.90 5.89 15.26
C VAL A 64 -27.71 6.99 15.95
N GLY A 65 -27.38 8.25 15.65
CA GLY A 65 -27.97 9.45 16.24
C GLY A 65 -27.29 9.94 17.52
N GLU A 66 -26.39 9.15 18.11
CA GLU A 66 -25.61 9.55 19.28
C GLU A 66 -24.26 10.16 18.90
N SER A 67 -23.74 11.01 19.78
CA SER A 67 -22.40 11.59 19.66
C SER A 67 -21.44 11.04 20.71
N ALA A 68 -20.16 11.00 20.41
CA ALA A 68 -19.09 10.67 21.35
C ALA A 68 -17.97 11.70 21.27
N THR A 69 -17.22 11.86 22.36
CA THR A 69 -16.00 12.66 22.39
C THR A 69 -14.83 11.76 22.07
N VAL A 70 -14.10 12.10 21.01
CA VAL A 70 -12.83 11.47 20.65
C VAL A 70 -11.70 12.26 21.30
N THR A 71 -10.75 11.53 21.88
CA THR A 71 -9.52 12.08 22.47
C THR A 71 -8.32 11.46 21.76
N VAL A 72 -7.51 12.29 21.13
CA VAL A 72 -6.22 11.91 20.55
C VAL A 72 -5.12 12.41 21.48
N THR A 73 -4.36 11.48 22.06
CA THR A 73 -3.20 11.79 22.91
C THR A 73 -1.92 11.60 22.09
N ILE A 74 -1.16 12.67 21.95
CA ILE A 74 0.07 12.71 21.15
C ILE A 74 1.24 12.88 22.11
N LYS A 75 2.19 11.96 22.06
CA LYS A 75 3.44 12.02 22.83
C LYS A 75 4.59 12.31 21.87
N SER A 76 5.58 13.07 22.31
CA SER A 76 6.77 13.36 21.50
C SER A 76 8.05 13.39 22.34
N ARG A 77 9.14 12.88 21.76
CA ARG A 77 10.51 13.02 22.29
C ARG A 77 11.28 14.18 21.67
N VAL A 78 10.74 14.75 20.59
CA VAL A 78 11.31 15.89 19.86
C VAL A 78 10.31 17.04 19.79
N ALA A 79 10.79 18.26 19.59
CA ALA A 79 9.91 19.38 19.27
C ALA A 79 9.65 19.39 17.76
N LEU A 80 8.39 19.61 17.36
CA LEU A 80 7.98 19.85 15.98
C LEU A 80 7.32 21.23 15.93
N ASP A 81 7.83 22.14 15.09
CA ASP A 81 7.31 23.50 15.00
C ASP A 81 5.92 23.53 14.33
N HIS A 82 5.71 22.66 13.34
CA HIS A 82 4.47 22.57 12.56
C HIS A 82 3.92 21.15 12.45
N ALA A 83 3.76 20.44 13.58
CA ALA A 83 3.11 19.12 13.57
C ALA A 83 1.72 19.21 12.92
N SER A 84 1.40 18.25 12.06
CA SER A 84 0.10 18.15 11.39
C SER A 84 -0.64 16.91 11.91
N LEU A 85 -1.79 17.11 12.54
CA LEU A 85 -2.75 16.06 12.87
C LEU A 85 -3.80 15.96 11.76
N THR A 86 -3.86 14.82 11.10
CA THR A 86 -4.93 14.46 10.16
C THR A 86 -5.89 13.49 10.84
N VAL A 87 -7.17 13.85 10.89
CA VAL A 87 -8.24 12.97 11.38
C VAL A 87 -9.05 12.48 10.18
N ARG A 88 -9.18 11.17 10.04
CA ARG A 88 -10.02 10.55 9.01
C ARG A 88 -11.18 9.79 9.67
N LEU A 89 -12.39 10.03 9.17
CA LEU A 89 -13.64 9.41 9.61
C LEU A 89 -14.32 8.68 8.44
N PRO A 90 -14.98 7.54 8.69
CA PRO A 90 -15.78 6.84 7.70
C PRO A 90 -17.10 7.59 7.44
N ASP A 91 -17.80 7.25 6.37
CA ASP A 91 -19.15 7.73 6.04
C ASP A 91 -20.24 7.36 7.06
N THR A 92 -19.94 6.44 7.99
CA THR A 92 -20.83 6.09 9.12
C THR A 92 -20.74 7.08 10.28
N LEU A 93 -19.76 7.99 10.26
CA LEU A 93 -19.54 9.02 11.28
C LEU A 93 -19.45 10.41 10.64
N THR A 94 -19.82 11.43 11.40
CA THR A 94 -19.67 12.84 11.02
C THR A 94 -18.88 13.58 12.09
N LEU A 95 -17.96 14.46 11.66
CA LEU A 95 -17.15 15.25 12.59
C LEU A 95 -17.97 16.38 13.21
N ASP A 96 -18.01 16.44 14.54
CA ASP A 96 -18.45 17.61 15.30
C ASP A 96 -17.23 18.40 15.79
N ARG A 97 -17.01 19.54 15.14
CA ARG A 97 -15.78 20.33 15.29
C ARG A 97 -15.73 21.21 16.52
N ARG A 98 -16.78 21.25 17.35
CA ARG A 98 -16.87 22.18 18.47
C ARG A 98 -15.58 22.13 19.31
N SER A 99 -14.83 23.25 19.31
CA SER A 99 -13.59 23.50 20.06
C SER A 99 -12.31 22.71 19.70
N SER A 100 -12.27 21.94 18.60
CA SER A 100 -11.11 21.08 18.30
C SER A 100 -9.95 21.79 17.59
N GLY A 101 -10.23 22.86 16.83
CA GLY A 101 -9.26 23.51 15.94
C GLY A 101 -8.97 22.73 14.65
N LEU A 102 -9.68 21.63 14.38
CA LEU A 102 -9.66 20.93 13.10
C LEU A 102 -10.28 21.80 12.00
N SER A 103 -9.77 21.68 10.77
CA SER A 103 -10.32 22.29 9.55
C SER A 103 -11.75 21.83 9.27
N GLU A 104 -12.43 22.49 8.32
CA GLU A 104 -13.64 21.90 7.74
C GLU A 104 -13.34 20.50 7.18
N PRO A 105 -14.23 19.50 7.39
CA PRO A 105 -14.03 18.17 6.83
C PRO A 105 -14.14 18.23 5.31
N ARG A 106 -13.16 17.64 4.62
CA ARG A 106 -13.21 17.43 3.17
C ARG A 106 -13.46 15.96 2.86
N THR A 107 -14.31 15.69 1.88
CA THR A 107 -14.54 14.32 1.39
C THR A 107 -13.27 13.78 0.73
N THR A 108 -12.90 12.56 1.06
CA THR A 108 -11.76 11.80 0.50
C THR A 108 -12.21 10.35 0.29
N GLY A 109 -12.55 9.98 -0.94
CA GLY A 109 -13.24 8.71 -1.19
C GLY A 109 -14.63 8.66 -0.52
N LEU A 110 -14.87 7.65 0.31
CA LEU A 110 -16.04 7.57 1.21
C LEU A 110 -15.78 8.17 2.60
N SER A 111 -14.54 8.59 2.88
CA SER A 111 -14.18 9.12 4.19
C SER A 111 -14.26 10.66 4.21
N GLN A 112 -14.27 11.21 5.41
CA GLN A 112 -14.08 12.64 5.66
C GLN A 112 -12.71 12.84 6.30
N VAL A 113 -11.98 13.87 5.88
CA VAL A 113 -10.66 14.21 6.41
C VAL A 113 -10.67 15.64 6.94
N ALA A 114 -10.17 15.85 8.14
CA ALA A 114 -9.94 17.17 8.71
C ALA A 114 -8.51 17.27 9.25
N VAL A 115 -7.90 18.45 9.15
CA VAL A 115 -6.49 18.65 9.52
C VAL A 115 -6.39 19.76 10.57
N GLN A 116 -5.46 19.61 11.50
CA GLN A 116 -5.03 20.65 12.43
C GLN A 116 -3.52 20.73 12.47
N GLN A 117 -2.97 21.93 12.33
CA GLN A 117 -1.55 22.19 12.53
C GLN A 117 -1.30 22.81 13.90
N PHE A 118 -0.20 22.44 14.55
CA PHE A 118 0.22 23.01 15.83
C PHE A 118 1.70 22.75 16.14
N PRO A 119 2.32 23.57 17.00
CA PRO A 119 3.58 23.20 17.62
C PRO A 119 3.37 22.02 18.58
N LEU A 120 4.23 21.00 18.46
CA LEU A 120 4.26 19.83 19.35
C LEU A 120 5.56 19.86 20.15
N THR A 121 5.44 20.00 21.47
CA THR A 121 6.60 19.97 22.37
C THR A 121 6.80 18.57 22.95
N THR A 122 7.89 18.36 23.69
CA THR A 122 8.16 17.10 24.41
C THR A 122 7.18 16.81 25.56
N LYS A 123 6.33 17.77 25.93
CA LYS A 123 5.21 17.54 26.85
C LYS A 123 4.05 16.79 26.20
N GLY A 124 4.07 16.61 24.87
CA GLY A 124 2.96 16.06 24.11
C GLY A 124 1.81 17.06 23.94
N ARG A 125 0.69 16.56 23.43
CA ARG A 125 -0.54 17.31 23.21
C ARG A 125 -1.75 16.37 23.28
N THR A 126 -2.88 16.89 23.74
CA THR A 126 -4.17 16.22 23.61
C THR A 126 -5.09 17.05 22.73
N VAL A 127 -5.74 16.40 21.77
CA VAL A 127 -6.74 17.01 20.89
C VAL A 127 -8.07 16.28 21.11
N THR A 128 -9.14 17.03 21.34
CA THR A 128 -10.50 16.49 21.54
C THR A 128 -11.45 17.03 20.49
N PHE A 129 -12.33 16.18 19.99
CA PHE A 129 -13.40 16.56 19.06
C PHE A 129 -14.62 15.64 19.23
N GLY A 130 -15.78 16.09 18.78
CA GLY A 130 -16.97 15.25 18.77
C GLY A 130 -17.09 14.45 17.47
N VAL A 131 -17.74 13.29 17.54
CA VAL A 131 -18.22 12.55 16.36
C VAL A 131 -19.67 12.18 16.59
N THR A 132 -20.48 12.17 15.52
CA THR A 132 -21.87 11.69 15.56
C THR A 132 -22.03 10.52 14.60
N ALA A 133 -22.58 9.42 15.10
CA ALA A 133 -22.89 8.25 14.29
C ALA A 133 -24.13 8.48 13.44
N VAL A 134 -24.02 8.28 12.12
CA VAL A 134 -25.10 8.55 11.15
C VAL A 134 -25.62 7.30 10.45
N ALA A 135 -24.86 6.20 10.49
CA ALA A 135 -25.28 4.92 9.95
C ALA A 135 -24.67 3.75 10.76
N PRO A 136 -25.36 2.60 10.84
CA PRO A 136 -24.85 1.43 11.52
C PRO A 136 -23.76 0.74 10.68
N GLY A 137 -22.90 -0.03 11.35
CA GLY A 137 -21.89 -0.86 10.70
C GLY A 137 -20.46 -0.57 11.16
N PRO A 138 -19.46 -1.21 10.54
CA PRO A 138 -18.06 -0.99 10.85
C PRO A 138 -17.65 0.47 10.64
N ALA A 139 -16.95 1.04 11.62
CA ALA A 139 -16.41 2.37 11.59
C ALA A 139 -14.95 2.35 12.07
N HIS A 140 -14.19 3.33 11.58
CA HIS A 140 -12.76 3.38 11.80
C HIS A 140 -12.28 4.83 11.91
N ILE A 141 -11.99 5.28 13.14
CA ILE A 141 -11.49 6.64 13.38
C ILE A 141 -9.98 6.60 13.37
N GLU A 142 -9.36 7.38 12.50
CA GLU A 142 -7.90 7.43 12.34
C GLU A 142 -7.36 8.80 12.73
N ALA A 143 -6.16 8.80 13.29
CA ALA A 143 -5.38 9.98 13.63
C ALA A 143 -3.93 9.79 13.20
N ASP A 144 -3.51 10.55 12.20
CA ASP A 144 -2.14 10.58 11.70
C ASP A 144 -1.45 11.86 12.15
N VAL A 145 -0.29 11.73 12.77
CA VAL A 145 0.57 12.86 13.14
C VAL A 145 1.81 12.82 12.26
N THR A 146 2.10 13.92 11.56
CA THR A 146 3.29 14.04 10.71
C THR A 146 4.05 15.34 10.98
N ASP A 147 5.33 15.35 10.62
CA ASP A 147 6.14 16.55 10.50
C ASP A 147 6.27 16.95 9.03
N PRO A 148 5.54 17.98 8.56
CA PRO A 148 5.60 18.42 7.18
C PRO A 148 6.91 19.14 6.82
N ASP A 149 7.64 19.69 7.80
CA ASP A 149 8.90 20.42 7.54
C ASP A 149 10.08 19.47 7.38
N ALA A 150 10.02 18.32 8.05
CA ALA A 150 11.01 17.26 7.94
C ALA A 150 10.36 15.87 7.97
N PRO A 151 9.71 15.45 6.87
CA PRO A 151 9.02 14.17 6.79
C PRO A 151 9.98 13.00 7.04
N ALA A 152 9.77 12.28 8.14
CA ALA A 152 10.54 11.11 8.53
C ALA A 152 9.62 10.12 9.23
N ILE A 153 9.86 8.82 9.04
CA ILE A 153 9.05 7.78 9.70
C ILE A 153 9.16 7.87 11.23
N GLU A 154 10.34 8.24 11.72
CA GLU A 154 10.62 8.44 13.13
C GLU A 154 9.93 9.70 13.68
N ARG A 155 9.43 10.61 12.84
CA ARG A 155 8.73 11.84 13.25
C ARG A 155 7.22 11.78 12.93
N ALA A 156 6.69 10.58 12.77
CA ALA A 156 5.29 10.35 12.50
C ALA A 156 4.67 9.33 13.47
N ALA A 157 3.35 9.36 13.59
CA ALA A 157 2.58 8.37 14.32
C ALA A 157 1.22 8.15 13.65
N HIS A 158 0.73 6.92 13.73
CA HIS A 158 -0.61 6.53 13.33
C HIS A 158 -1.33 5.92 14.52
N ALA A 159 -2.60 6.27 14.70
CA ALA A 159 -3.48 5.69 15.69
C ALA A 159 -4.87 5.47 15.13
N ALA A 160 -5.51 4.38 15.56
CA ALA A 160 -6.79 3.94 15.05
C ALA A 160 -7.71 3.47 16.18
N ALA A 161 -9.00 3.83 16.10
CA ALA A 161 -10.06 3.32 16.95
C ALA A 161 -11.12 2.60 16.09
N PRO A 162 -10.95 1.28 15.85
CA PRO A 162 -11.97 0.47 15.19
C PRO A 162 -13.18 0.27 16.13
N LEU A 163 -14.39 0.37 15.59
CA LEU A 163 -15.64 0.10 16.29
C LEU A 163 -16.72 -0.37 15.31
N VAL A 164 -17.80 -0.95 15.83
CA VAL A 164 -19.05 -1.15 15.08
C VAL A 164 -20.12 -0.26 15.68
N VAL A 165 -20.68 0.63 14.87
CA VAL A 165 -21.81 1.49 15.21
C VAL A 165 -23.09 0.64 15.20
N GLY A 166 -23.77 0.61 16.33
CA GLY A 166 -25.05 -0.06 16.50
C GLY A 166 -26.23 0.78 15.99
N GLU A 167 -27.28 0.10 15.53
CA GLU A 167 -28.53 0.76 15.09
C GLU A 167 -29.28 1.47 16.22
N ARG A 168 -29.03 1.09 17.48
CA ARG A 168 -29.76 1.55 18.66
C ARG A 168 -28.81 1.77 19.83
N PRO A 169 -29.17 2.63 20.80
CA PRO A 169 -28.36 2.83 22.00
C PRO A 169 -27.97 1.50 22.66
N GLY A 170 -26.69 1.37 23.01
CA GLY A 170 -26.13 0.18 23.66
C GLY A 170 -25.83 -1.01 22.76
N THR A 171 -26.00 -0.91 21.44
CA THR A 171 -25.63 -2.00 20.50
C THR A 171 -24.30 -1.79 19.77
N SER A 172 -23.62 -0.66 19.99
CA SER A 172 -22.27 -0.41 19.49
C SER A 172 -21.23 -1.23 20.26
N ARG A 173 -20.15 -1.64 19.58
CA ARG A 173 -19.07 -2.47 20.17
C ARG A 173 -17.69 -2.00 19.70
N GLN A 174 -16.67 -2.23 20.52
CA GLN A 174 -15.29 -1.92 20.18
C GLN A 174 -14.74 -2.97 19.20
N GLY A 175 -13.86 -2.52 18.31
CA GLY A 175 -13.23 -3.36 17.28
C GLY A 175 -14.12 -3.56 16.05
N VAL A 176 -13.50 -4.08 15.00
CA VAL A 176 -14.16 -4.55 13.79
C VAL A 176 -13.75 -6.01 13.62
N THR A 177 -14.73 -6.89 13.41
CA THR A 177 -14.48 -8.34 13.30
C THR A 177 -15.03 -8.87 12.00
N GLY A 178 -14.30 -9.80 11.39
CA GLY A 178 -14.71 -10.50 10.18
C GLY A 178 -14.39 -9.73 8.90
N THR A 179 -14.51 -10.45 7.80
CA THR A 179 -14.06 -10.02 6.47
C THR A 179 -15.21 -9.80 5.50
N GLU A 180 -16.45 -10.04 5.94
CA GLU A 180 -17.67 -9.85 5.15
C GLU A 180 -18.24 -8.45 5.28
N SER A 181 -18.61 -7.84 4.15
CA SER A 181 -19.16 -6.48 4.15
C SER A 181 -20.24 -6.27 3.08
N LYS A 182 -21.04 -5.22 3.25
CA LYS A 182 -22.03 -4.76 2.26
C LYS A 182 -21.41 -3.70 1.35
N ALA A 183 -21.67 -3.83 0.06
CA ALA A 183 -21.21 -2.88 -0.95
C ALA A 183 -21.93 -1.54 -0.83
N VAL A 184 -21.15 -0.47 -1.01
CA VAL A 184 -21.66 0.88 -1.21
C VAL A 184 -21.83 1.09 -2.71
N THR A 185 -23.05 1.42 -3.15
CA THR A 185 -23.31 1.79 -4.54
C THR A 185 -22.91 3.25 -4.75
N ARG A 186 -21.89 3.48 -5.57
CA ARG A 186 -21.38 4.82 -5.88
C ARG A 186 -22.09 5.48 -7.04
N SER A 187 -22.33 4.70 -8.09
CA SER A 187 -23.04 5.15 -9.27
C SER A 187 -24.15 4.16 -9.52
N ALA A 188 -25.40 4.64 -9.45
CA ALA A 188 -26.55 3.83 -9.77
C ALA A 188 -26.45 3.33 -11.22
N PRO A 189 -26.93 2.10 -11.52
CA PRO A 189 -27.00 1.62 -12.89
C PRO A 189 -27.88 2.55 -13.73
N THR A 190 -27.48 2.83 -14.97
CA THR A 190 -28.37 3.46 -15.94
C THR A 190 -29.59 2.55 -16.14
N ALA A 191 -30.81 3.10 -16.03
CA ALA A 191 -32.06 2.35 -15.84
C ALA A 191 -32.51 1.42 -16.99
N ALA A 192 -31.68 1.17 -18.00
CA ALA A 192 -32.01 0.26 -19.09
C ALA A 192 -31.61 -1.17 -18.73
N LEU A 193 -32.60 -2.03 -18.42
CA LEU A 193 -32.41 -3.47 -18.52
C LEU A 193 -32.15 -3.79 -19.99
N THR A 194 -30.92 -4.20 -20.31
CA THR A 194 -30.61 -4.72 -21.64
C THR A 194 -31.08 -6.18 -21.72
N THR A 195 -31.54 -6.59 -22.90
CA THR A 195 -31.98 -7.96 -23.16
C THR A 195 -30.78 -8.92 -23.14
N ALA A 196 -30.87 -10.00 -22.38
CA ALA A 196 -29.96 -11.13 -22.49
C ALA A 196 -30.53 -12.18 -23.46
N ALA A 197 -29.76 -13.21 -23.81
CA ALA A 197 -30.29 -14.31 -24.60
C ALA A 197 -31.45 -15.01 -23.87
N ALA A 198 -32.43 -15.51 -24.62
CA ALA A 198 -33.56 -16.23 -24.04
C ALA A 198 -33.05 -17.41 -23.19
N GLY A 199 -33.60 -17.57 -21.98
CA GLY A 199 -33.15 -18.60 -21.03
C GLY A 199 -31.95 -18.21 -20.17
N GLN A 200 -31.32 -17.04 -20.38
CA GLN A 200 -30.16 -16.58 -19.61
C GLN A 200 -30.48 -15.39 -18.71
N VAL A 201 -29.79 -15.30 -17.59
CA VAL A 201 -29.71 -14.09 -16.78
C VAL A 201 -28.27 -13.62 -16.78
N CYS A 202 -28.06 -12.35 -17.11
CA CYS A 202 -26.76 -11.70 -17.03
C CYS A 202 -26.71 -10.70 -15.87
N ALA A 203 -25.52 -10.44 -15.34
CA ALA A 203 -25.27 -9.39 -14.38
C ALA A 203 -24.04 -8.57 -14.78
N THR A 204 -24.18 -7.25 -14.73
CA THR A 204 -23.13 -6.30 -15.10
C THR A 204 -22.92 -5.27 -14.00
N GLY A 205 -21.72 -4.70 -13.94
CA GLY A 205 -21.36 -3.64 -13.01
C GLY A 205 -19.86 -3.38 -13.02
N SER A 206 -19.40 -2.63 -12.03
CA SER A 206 -17.96 -2.50 -11.76
C SER A 206 -17.66 -2.44 -10.26
N LEU A 207 -16.45 -2.84 -9.90
CA LEU A 207 -15.89 -2.66 -8.56
C LEU A 207 -14.83 -1.57 -8.59
N THR A 208 -14.90 -0.65 -7.64
CA THR A 208 -13.89 0.39 -7.42
C THR A 208 -13.56 0.52 -5.95
N TYR A 209 -12.38 1.04 -5.62
CA TYR A 209 -12.00 1.44 -4.27
C TYR A 209 -11.33 2.82 -4.31
N ALA A 210 -11.25 3.51 -3.18
CA ALA A 210 -10.53 4.78 -3.07
C ALA A 210 -9.17 4.55 -2.39
N ASP A 211 -8.11 5.14 -2.93
CA ASP A 211 -6.81 5.21 -2.26
C ASP A 211 -6.82 6.22 -1.10
N ALA A 212 -5.72 6.32 -0.36
CA ALA A 212 -5.57 7.23 0.79
C ALA A 212 -5.79 8.72 0.43
N ALA A 213 -5.48 9.10 -0.81
CA ALA A 213 -5.70 10.44 -1.35
C ALA A 213 -7.15 10.68 -1.82
N GLY A 214 -7.98 9.63 -1.83
CA GLY A 214 -9.37 9.66 -2.26
C GLY A 214 -9.56 9.49 -3.76
N ASN A 215 -8.51 9.11 -4.50
CA ASN A 215 -8.64 8.80 -5.92
C ASN A 215 -9.30 7.44 -6.08
N TRP A 216 -10.28 7.38 -6.96
CA TRP A 216 -10.98 6.14 -7.27
C TRP A 216 -10.19 5.29 -8.25
N LYS A 217 -9.95 4.04 -7.87
CA LYS A 217 -9.25 3.02 -8.64
C LYS A 217 -10.20 1.89 -9.00
N ALA A 218 -9.92 1.22 -10.11
CA ALA A 218 -10.57 -0.02 -10.46
C ALA A 218 -10.15 -1.13 -9.47
N GLY A 219 -11.10 -1.93 -8.98
CA GLY A 219 -10.76 -3.20 -8.34
C GLY A 219 -10.49 -4.23 -9.43
N ARG A 220 -9.22 -4.41 -9.82
CA ARG A 220 -8.83 -5.23 -10.98
C ARG A 220 -8.66 -6.69 -10.57
N THR A 221 -8.98 -7.60 -11.50
CA THR A 221 -8.83 -9.06 -11.35
C THR A 221 -9.43 -9.65 -10.07
N VAL A 222 -10.40 -8.95 -9.49
CA VAL A 222 -11.12 -9.39 -8.31
C VAL A 222 -12.07 -10.50 -8.71
N ARG A 223 -12.08 -11.60 -7.95
CA ARG A 223 -13.08 -12.66 -8.13
C ARG A 223 -14.47 -12.09 -7.92
N VAL A 224 -15.32 -12.24 -8.92
CA VAL A 224 -16.72 -11.83 -8.92
C VAL A 224 -17.62 -13.03 -9.19
N GLN A 225 -18.69 -13.17 -8.41
CA GLN A 225 -19.63 -14.28 -8.51
C GLN A 225 -21.08 -13.78 -8.49
N ILE A 226 -21.93 -14.41 -9.30
CA ILE A 226 -23.39 -14.23 -9.21
C ILE A 226 -23.91 -15.23 -8.18
N ALA A 227 -24.42 -14.71 -7.06
CA ALA A 227 -25.15 -15.48 -6.07
C ALA A 227 -26.65 -15.20 -6.22
N ALA A 228 -27.47 -16.24 -6.18
CA ALA A 228 -28.90 -16.11 -6.40
C ALA A 228 -29.73 -17.18 -5.68
N ARG A 229 -31.04 -16.93 -5.60
CA ARG A 229 -32.07 -17.88 -5.16
C ARG A 229 -33.09 -18.04 -6.29
N ALA A 230 -33.36 -19.29 -6.69
CA ALA A 230 -34.35 -19.59 -7.73
C ALA A 230 -35.79 -19.32 -7.24
N THR A 231 -36.09 -19.68 -5.99
CA THR A 231 -37.39 -19.46 -5.33
C THR A 231 -37.19 -18.82 -3.95
N SER A 232 -38.28 -18.36 -3.32
CA SER A 232 -38.24 -17.82 -1.95
C SER A 232 -37.77 -18.82 -0.89
N THR A 233 -37.90 -20.11 -1.14
CA THR A 233 -37.50 -21.19 -0.24
C THR A 233 -36.18 -21.86 -0.62
N SER A 234 -35.66 -21.61 -1.83
CA SER A 234 -34.38 -22.18 -2.26
C SER A 234 -33.20 -21.59 -1.47
N ALA A 235 -32.18 -22.41 -1.23
CA ALA A 235 -30.89 -21.96 -0.71
C ALA A 235 -30.20 -21.03 -1.72
N ALA A 236 -29.35 -20.14 -1.22
CA ALA A 236 -28.47 -19.36 -2.08
C ALA A 236 -27.46 -20.28 -2.77
N ALA A 237 -27.23 -20.07 -4.07
CA ALA A 237 -26.20 -20.77 -4.84
C ALA A 237 -25.43 -19.79 -5.73
N PHE A 238 -24.19 -20.15 -6.07
CA PHE A 238 -23.41 -19.44 -7.07
C PHE A 238 -23.70 -20.00 -8.46
N TYR A 239 -24.08 -19.13 -9.41
CA TYR A 239 -24.49 -19.53 -10.75
C TYR A 239 -23.46 -19.19 -11.83
N ALA A 240 -22.62 -18.19 -11.59
CA ALA A 240 -21.52 -17.82 -12.47
C ALA A 240 -20.38 -17.20 -11.66
N SER A 241 -19.17 -17.31 -12.18
CA SER A 241 -17.97 -16.66 -11.63
C SER A 241 -17.09 -16.11 -12.74
N GLY A 242 -16.33 -15.07 -12.43
CA GLY A 242 -15.28 -14.55 -13.30
C GLY A 242 -14.39 -13.58 -12.53
N LEU A 243 -13.68 -12.74 -13.27
CA LEU A 243 -12.84 -11.68 -12.70
C LEU A 243 -13.36 -10.32 -13.19
N THR A 244 -13.16 -9.29 -12.37
CA THR A 244 -13.32 -7.93 -12.84
C THR A 244 -12.21 -7.58 -13.85
N SER A 245 -12.56 -6.73 -14.81
CA SER A 245 -11.70 -6.22 -15.88
C SER A 245 -10.47 -5.51 -15.32
N TRP A 246 -9.33 -5.75 -15.98
CA TRP A 246 -8.07 -5.08 -15.70
C TRP A 246 -8.13 -3.56 -15.90
N ASN A 247 -8.93 -3.08 -16.85
CA ASN A 247 -8.88 -1.68 -17.28
C ASN A 247 -9.71 -0.76 -16.38
N ASP A 248 -10.85 -1.25 -15.90
CA ASP A 248 -11.89 -0.40 -15.29
C ASP A 248 -12.67 -1.09 -14.16
N GLY A 249 -12.30 -2.33 -13.80
CA GLY A 249 -12.97 -3.10 -12.75
C GLY A 249 -14.38 -3.54 -13.13
N SER A 250 -14.77 -3.43 -14.41
CA SER A 250 -16.07 -3.87 -14.91
C SER A 250 -16.20 -5.40 -14.92
N TYR A 251 -17.42 -5.91 -14.89
CA TYR A 251 -17.71 -7.33 -15.10
C TYR A 251 -19.01 -7.52 -15.88
N SER A 252 -19.09 -8.64 -16.60
CA SER A 252 -20.29 -9.12 -17.26
C SER A 252 -20.32 -10.64 -17.17
N LEU A 253 -21.23 -11.17 -16.37
CA LEU A 253 -21.38 -12.61 -16.13
C LEU A 253 -22.78 -13.05 -16.53
N CYS A 254 -22.92 -14.21 -17.15
CA CYS A 254 -24.22 -14.77 -17.53
C CYS A 254 -24.31 -16.23 -17.10
N PHE A 255 -25.53 -16.69 -16.80
CA PHE A 255 -25.81 -18.10 -16.54
C PHE A 255 -27.16 -18.50 -17.14
N THR A 256 -27.33 -19.79 -17.41
CA THR A 256 -28.62 -20.36 -17.80
C THR A 256 -29.54 -20.40 -16.59
N ALA A 257 -30.65 -19.67 -16.64
CA ALA A 257 -31.57 -19.58 -15.51
C ALA A 257 -32.34 -20.90 -15.34
N PRO A 258 -32.37 -21.50 -14.13
CA PRO A 258 -33.12 -22.74 -13.88
C PRO A 258 -34.63 -22.50 -13.78
N VAL A 259 -35.07 -21.24 -13.75
CA VAL A 259 -36.45 -20.79 -13.62
C VAL A 259 -36.70 -19.59 -14.52
N THR A 260 -37.96 -19.32 -14.84
CA THR A 260 -38.35 -18.16 -15.67
C THR A 260 -38.12 -16.82 -14.97
N THR A 261 -38.07 -16.79 -13.64
CA THR A 261 -37.79 -15.61 -12.84
C THR A 261 -37.05 -16.01 -11.57
N MET A 262 -35.83 -15.51 -11.38
CA MET A 262 -35.06 -15.70 -10.16
C MET A 262 -35.67 -14.88 -9.03
N TYR A 263 -35.85 -15.49 -7.86
CA TYR A 263 -36.39 -14.80 -6.69
C TYR A 263 -35.48 -13.66 -6.23
N GLN A 264 -34.17 -13.92 -6.09
CA GLN A 264 -33.17 -12.94 -5.71
C GLN A 264 -31.85 -13.18 -6.44
N LEU A 265 -31.12 -12.10 -6.72
CA LEU A 265 -29.80 -12.12 -7.33
C LEU A 265 -28.94 -10.98 -6.74
N TRP A 266 -27.73 -11.28 -6.30
CA TRP A 266 -26.72 -10.32 -5.87
C TRP A 266 -25.34 -10.71 -6.37
N ILE A 267 -24.39 -9.80 -6.21
CA ILE A 267 -23.01 -9.99 -6.62
C ILE A 267 -22.15 -10.09 -5.37
N GLN A 268 -21.27 -11.09 -5.36
CA GLN A 268 -20.24 -11.24 -4.37
C GLN A 268 -18.88 -11.01 -5.03
N PHE A 269 -18.08 -10.12 -4.43
CA PHE A 269 -16.68 -9.98 -4.73
C PHE A 269 -15.86 -10.62 -3.61
N THR A 270 -14.72 -11.21 -3.96
CA THR A 270 -13.77 -11.74 -2.98
C THR A 270 -12.36 -11.27 -3.34
N ALA A 271 -11.62 -10.72 -2.36
CA ALA A 271 -10.20 -10.38 -2.47
C ALA A 271 -9.32 -11.65 -2.41
N ASP A 272 -9.57 -12.56 -3.35
CA ASP A 272 -8.93 -13.87 -3.46
C ASP A 272 -8.81 -14.28 -4.93
N SER A 273 -7.63 -14.82 -5.28
CA SER A 273 -7.34 -15.46 -6.55
C SER A 273 -6.54 -16.73 -6.29
N ASN A 274 -6.18 -17.47 -7.35
CA ASN A 274 -5.27 -18.62 -7.20
C ASN A 274 -3.82 -18.19 -6.89
N LEU A 275 -3.52 -16.89 -6.97
CA LEU A 275 -2.18 -16.34 -6.88
C LEU A 275 -1.99 -15.42 -5.67
N TRP A 276 -3.01 -14.69 -5.24
CA TRP A 276 -2.90 -13.89 -4.02
C TRP A 276 -4.26 -13.64 -3.40
N ARG A 277 -4.25 -13.28 -2.12
CA ARG A 277 -5.46 -13.02 -1.34
C ARG A 277 -5.17 -12.08 -0.18
N VAL A 278 -6.21 -11.40 0.29
CA VAL A 278 -6.16 -10.57 1.49
C VAL A 278 -7.15 -11.13 2.51
N THR A 279 -6.63 -11.48 3.69
CA THR A 279 -7.39 -12.02 4.82
C THR A 279 -7.26 -11.12 6.04
N ASP A 280 -8.08 -11.35 7.06
CA ASP A 280 -7.82 -10.80 8.39
C ASP A 280 -6.56 -11.40 9.03
N ASN A 281 -6.17 -10.91 10.20
CA ASN A 281 -4.97 -11.38 10.91
C ASN A 281 -5.11 -12.82 11.41
N ALA A 282 -6.33 -13.36 11.47
CA ALA A 282 -6.55 -14.78 11.75
C ALA A 282 -6.18 -15.68 10.56
N GLY A 283 -6.03 -15.13 9.35
CA GLY A 283 -5.61 -15.85 8.14
C GLY A 283 -6.65 -16.79 7.55
N SER A 284 -7.87 -16.80 8.10
CA SER A 284 -8.86 -17.86 7.82
C SER A 284 -9.81 -17.55 6.67
N SER A 285 -10.08 -16.28 6.38
CA SER A 285 -11.10 -15.88 5.41
C SER A 285 -10.66 -14.64 4.64
N ALA A 286 -10.84 -14.66 3.32
CA ALA A 286 -10.60 -13.51 2.48
C ALA A 286 -11.69 -12.44 2.67
N TYR A 287 -11.37 -11.18 2.35
CA TYR A 287 -12.38 -10.12 2.33
C TYR A 287 -13.43 -10.37 1.25
N THR A 288 -14.69 -10.28 1.66
CA THR A 288 -15.84 -10.42 0.77
C THR A 288 -16.74 -9.18 0.82
N LEU A 289 -17.31 -8.86 -0.32
CA LEU A 289 -18.21 -7.74 -0.51
C LEU A 289 -19.48 -8.21 -1.22
N THR A 290 -20.65 -7.94 -0.65
CA THR A 290 -21.93 -8.31 -1.26
C THR A 290 -22.77 -7.10 -1.61
N THR A 291 -23.30 -7.05 -2.83
CA THR A 291 -24.23 -6.00 -3.26
C THR A 291 -25.63 -6.19 -2.66
N VAL A 292 -26.45 -5.15 -2.72
CA VAL A 292 -27.89 -5.27 -2.42
C VAL A 292 -28.54 -6.21 -3.43
N ALA A 293 -29.32 -7.18 -2.94
CA ALA A 293 -29.99 -8.14 -3.80
C ALA A 293 -31.11 -7.49 -4.62
N LYS A 294 -31.17 -7.83 -5.91
CA LYS A 294 -32.31 -7.55 -6.79
C LYS A 294 -33.28 -8.71 -6.71
N SER A 295 -34.57 -8.40 -6.68
CA SER A 295 -35.63 -9.42 -6.62
C SER A 295 -36.31 -9.59 -7.98
N ASN A 296 -36.90 -10.77 -8.20
CA ASN A 296 -37.73 -11.08 -9.37
C ASN A 296 -37.03 -10.80 -10.73
N VAL A 297 -35.81 -11.29 -10.88
CA VAL A 297 -35.01 -11.08 -12.10
C VAL A 297 -35.44 -12.09 -13.16
N ALA A 298 -36.11 -11.62 -14.21
CA ALA A 298 -36.63 -12.45 -15.28
C ALA A 298 -35.51 -13.11 -16.11
N SER A 299 -35.72 -14.35 -16.53
CA SER A 299 -34.90 -14.99 -17.57
C SER A 299 -35.02 -14.22 -18.88
N GLY A 300 -33.91 -14.05 -19.60
CA GLY A 300 -33.76 -13.17 -20.76
C GLY A 300 -33.39 -11.72 -20.42
N SER A 301 -32.98 -11.42 -19.17
CA SER A 301 -32.64 -10.06 -18.74
C SER A 301 -31.20 -9.89 -18.24
N THR A 302 -30.69 -8.66 -18.34
CA THR A 302 -29.41 -8.25 -17.74
C THR A 302 -29.64 -7.36 -16.52
N ALA A 303 -29.22 -7.81 -15.35
CA ALA A 303 -29.28 -7.07 -14.09
C ALA A 303 -28.02 -6.19 -13.90
N ALA A 304 -28.16 -4.88 -14.07
CA ALA A 304 -27.06 -3.93 -13.84
C ALA A 304 -26.93 -3.51 -12.36
N PHE A 305 -25.77 -3.68 -11.74
CA PHE A 305 -25.52 -3.34 -10.33
C PHE A 305 -24.84 -1.97 -10.13
N GLY A 306 -24.48 -1.29 -11.24
CA GLY A 306 -23.78 -0.01 -11.19
C GLY A 306 -22.32 -0.15 -10.77
N THR A 307 -21.75 0.94 -10.28
CA THR A 307 -20.40 0.95 -9.71
C THR A 307 -20.48 0.78 -8.20
N THR A 308 -19.84 -0.26 -7.69
CA THR A 308 -19.84 -0.64 -6.28
C THR A 308 -18.46 -0.52 -5.67
N SER A 309 -18.43 -0.35 -4.35
CA SER A 309 -17.21 -0.22 -3.56
C SER A 309 -17.34 -0.88 -2.19
N PRO A 310 -16.23 -1.31 -1.59
CA PRO A 310 -16.23 -1.65 -0.17
C PRO A 310 -16.58 -0.41 0.67
N PRO A 311 -17.06 -0.58 1.90
CA PRO A 311 -17.19 0.54 2.83
C PRO A 311 -15.80 1.13 3.12
N SER A 312 -15.77 2.40 3.51
CA SER A 312 -14.54 3.14 3.86
C SER A 312 -13.58 2.33 4.74
N THR A 313 -14.11 1.70 5.80
CA THR A 313 -13.38 0.85 6.75
C THR A 313 -12.57 -0.30 6.11
N TYR A 314 -12.97 -0.81 4.94
CA TYR A 314 -12.30 -1.94 4.30
C TYR A 314 -11.58 -1.59 2.99
N MET A 315 -11.57 -0.33 2.56
CA MET A 315 -10.94 0.09 1.29
C MET A 315 -9.49 -0.40 1.15
N ARG A 316 -8.72 -0.32 2.24
CA ARG A 316 -7.31 -0.72 2.29
C ARG A 316 -7.08 -2.21 1.99
N ALA A 317 -7.97 -3.11 2.39
CA ALA A 317 -7.87 -4.53 2.01
C ALA A 317 -7.92 -4.70 0.48
N TRP A 318 -8.80 -3.95 -0.18
CA TRP A 318 -8.97 -4.01 -1.64
C TRP A 318 -7.85 -3.28 -2.37
N HIS A 319 -7.31 -2.21 -1.79
CA HIS A 319 -6.13 -1.53 -2.31
C HIS A 319 -4.88 -2.42 -2.22
N ALA A 320 -4.67 -3.11 -1.10
CA ALA A 320 -3.59 -4.08 -0.95
C ALA A 320 -3.73 -5.22 -1.97
N PHE A 321 -4.93 -5.79 -2.13
CA PHE A 321 -5.20 -6.81 -3.16
C PHE A 321 -4.85 -6.33 -4.57
N ASP A 322 -5.29 -5.11 -4.92
CA ASP A 322 -5.06 -4.54 -6.24
C ASP A 322 -3.60 -4.10 -6.47
N THR A 323 -2.83 -3.89 -5.41
CA THR A 323 -1.39 -3.60 -5.50
C THR A 323 -0.63 -4.81 -6.04
N LEU A 324 -1.00 -6.03 -5.65
CA LEU A 324 -0.39 -7.26 -6.16
C LEU A 324 -0.63 -7.51 -7.66
N ASN A 325 -1.68 -6.92 -8.23
CA ASN A 325 -1.83 -6.91 -9.69
C ASN A 325 -0.63 -6.26 -10.38
N LYS A 326 -0.06 -5.21 -9.80
CA LYS A 326 1.10 -4.51 -10.36
C LYS A 326 2.34 -5.42 -10.34
N LEU A 327 2.56 -6.13 -9.24
CA LEU A 327 3.64 -7.11 -9.14
C LEU A 327 3.43 -8.26 -10.14
N TRP A 328 2.21 -8.78 -10.25
CA TRP A 328 1.88 -9.83 -11.21
C TRP A 328 2.14 -9.41 -12.66
N ALA A 329 1.88 -8.14 -13.00
CA ALA A 329 2.17 -7.62 -14.35
C ALA A 329 3.67 -7.65 -14.71
N LEU A 330 4.57 -7.68 -13.72
CA LEU A 330 6.01 -7.86 -13.94
C LEU A 330 6.42 -9.33 -14.10
N HIS A 331 5.67 -10.24 -13.47
CA HIS A 331 6.05 -11.65 -13.32
C HIS A 331 6.01 -12.43 -14.65
N GLY A 332 5.26 -11.96 -15.65
CA GLY A 332 5.19 -12.57 -16.99
C GLY A 332 3.92 -13.39 -17.22
N SER A 333 4.01 -14.50 -17.97
CA SER A 333 2.84 -15.25 -18.47
C SER A 333 2.60 -16.62 -17.83
N SER A 334 3.35 -16.98 -16.78
CA SER A 334 3.17 -18.26 -16.09
C SER A 334 1.81 -18.33 -15.37
N SER A 335 1.34 -19.54 -15.07
CA SER A 335 0.10 -19.75 -14.30
C SER A 335 0.30 -19.59 -12.79
N CYS A 336 1.53 -19.66 -12.31
CA CYS A 336 1.96 -19.49 -10.91
C CYS A 336 3.01 -18.37 -10.78
N TRP A 337 3.37 -17.98 -9.56
CA TRP A 337 4.47 -17.04 -9.25
C TRP A 337 5.89 -17.56 -9.54
N THR A 338 6.00 -18.79 -10.00
CA THR A 338 7.28 -19.45 -10.27
C THR A 338 7.01 -20.70 -11.07
N ASP A 339 7.90 -21.00 -12.02
CA ASP A 339 7.82 -22.22 -12.84
C ASP A 339 8.21 -23.49 -12.05
N ARG A 340 8.60 -23.34 -10.76
CA ARG A 340 8.63 -24.46 -9.81
C ARG A 340 7.24 -25.06 -9.57
N GLN A 341 6.18 -24.33 -9.91
CA GLN A 341 4.79 -24.71 -9.72
C GLN A 341 4.06 -24.68 -11.06
N SER A 342 3.20 -25.67 -11.33
CA SER A 342 2.52 -25.80 -12.64
C SER A 342 0.99 -25.72 -12.55
N SER A 343 0.39 -26.12 -11.43
CA SER A 343 -1.07 -26.10 -11.23
C SER A 343 -1.51 -25.86 -9.78
N ASN A 344 -0.67 -26.22 -8.81
CA ASN A 344 -0.88 -25.96 -7.39
C ASN A 344 -0.11 -24.73 -6.95
N CYS A 345 -0.51 -23.56 -7.45
CA CYS A 345 0.16 -22.30 -7.13
C CYS A 345 0.01 -21.98 -5.64
N THR A 346 1.10 -21.57 -5.00
CA THR A 346 1.04 -21.04 -3.63
C THR A 346 0.67 -19.57 -3.69
N PRO A 347 -0.43 -19.14 -3.05
CA PRO A 347 -0.82 -17.74 -3.10
C PRO A 347 0.02 -16.89 -2.13
N ILE A 348 0.39 -15.68 -2.55
CA ILE A 348 0.85 -14.65 -1.62
C ILE A 348 -0.36 -14.22 -0.78
N THR A 349 -0.28 -14.44 0.53
CA THR A 349 -1.37 -14.14 1.48
C THR A 349 -1.01 -12.88 2.26
N LEU A 350 -1.82 -11.84 2.14
CA LEU A 350 -1.69 -10.61 2.94
C LEU A 350 -2.65 -10.68 4.12
N HIS A 351 -2.14 -10.48 5.34
CA HIS A 351 -2.90 -10.30 6.56
C HIS A 351 -3.06 -8.81 6.84
N TRP A 352 -4.30 -8.34 6.80
CA TRP A 352 -4.63 -6.95 7.11
C TRP A 352 -6.01 -6.86 7.76
N GLN A 353 -6.17 -5.97 8.73
CA GLN A 353 -7.47 -5.62 9.29
C GLN A 353 -7.46 -4.17 9.85
N PRO A 354 -8.64 -3.54 9.98
CA PRO A 354 -8.74 -2.20 10.58
C PRO A 354 -8.12 -2.16 11.98
N GLY A 355 -7.29 -1.17 12.26
CA GLY A 355 -6.53 -1.05 13.51
C GLY A 355 -5.45 -2.11 13.74
N SER A 356 -5.02 -2.86 12.71
CA SER A 356 -3.92 -3.82 12.83
C SER A 356 -2.65 -3.15 13.34
N THR A 357 -2.08 -3.71 14.40
CA THR A 357 -0.77 -3.35 14.96
C THR A 357 0.28 -4.45 14.78
N ASP A 358 -0.06 -5.54 14.10
CA ASP A 358 0.75 -6.77 14.04
C ASP A 358 2.07 -6.54 13.31
N GLY A 359 2.07 -5.87 12.16
CA GLY A 359 3.34 -5.37 11.63
C GLY A 359 3.38 -5.19 10.13
N THR A 360 4.58 -4.87 9.68
CA THR A 360 5.02 -4.64 8.30
C THR A 360 6.20 -5.61 8.16
N TYR A 361 5.91 -6.84 7.75
CA TYR A 361 6.92 -7.91 7.61
C TYR A 361 6.35 -9.08 6.79
N PHE A 362 7.24 -9.86 6.18
CA PHE A 362 6.92 -11.18 5.64
C PHE A 362 7.29 -12.30 6.63
N ASN A 363 6.34 -13.17 6.96
CA ASN A 363 6.60 -14.37 7.74
C ASN A 363 7.05 -15.52 6.84
N ASN A 364 8.35 -15.81 6.83
CA ASN A 364 8.92 -16.96 6.13
C ASN A 364 8.94 -18.26 6.97
N VAL A 365 8.52 -18.22 8.25
CA VAL A 365 8.53 -19.39 9.15
C VAL A 365 7.11 -19.90 9.43
N GLY A 366 6.89 -21.21 9.22
CA GLY A 366 5.58 -21.82 9.46
C GLY A 366 4.56 -21.42 8.40
N THR A 367 3.42 -20.84 8.76
CA THR A 367 2.45 -20.34 7.78
C THR A 367 3.01 -19.09 7.10
N ARG A 368 3.17 -19.11 5.77
CA ARG A 368 3.68 -17.96 5.01
C ARG A 368 2.60 -16.91 4.82
N TYR A 369 2.89 -15.67 5.19
CA TYR A 369 2.00 -14.52 4.98
C TYR A 369 2.79 -13.22 5.09
N VAL A 370 2.26 -12.17 4.47
CA VAL A 370 2.68 -10.78 4.66
C VAL A 370 1.78 -10.17 5.73
N ALA A 371 2.35 -9.67 6.82
CA ALA A 371 1.62 -8.86 7.79
C ALA A 371 1.66 -7.40 7.37
N LEU A 372 0.50 -6.74 7.44
CA LEU A 372 0.38 -5.30 7.21
C LEU A 372 -0.25 -4.63 8.44
N LYS A 373 0.32 -3.48 8.82
CA LYS A 373 -0.32 -2.55 9.76
C LYS A 373 -1.50 -1.91 9.07
N ASP A 374 -2.35 -1.31 9.89
CA ASP A 374 -3.55 -0.65 9.43
C ASP A 374 -3.29 0.34 8.27
N ALA A 375 -2.32 1.24 8.41
CA ALA A 375 -2.00 2.24 7.41
C ALA A 375 -1.13 1.72 6.25
N ASP A 376 -0.53 0.53 6.33
CA ASP A 376 0.45 0.08 5.33
C ASP A 376 -0.07 0.08 3.88
N PRO A 377 -1.33 -0.33 3.60
CA PRO A 377 -1.90 -0.23 2.26
C PRO A 377 -1.99 1.20 1.69
N ASP A 378 -1.86 2.25 2.51
CA ASP A 378 -1.78 3.63 2.00
C ASP A 378 -0.46 3.86 1.22
N SER A 379 0.54 2.99 1.36
CA SER A 379 1.72 2.90 0.50
C SER A 379 1.74 1.62 -0.32
N GLU A 380 1.58 1.75 -1.64
CA GLU A 380 1.75 0.63 -2.57
C GLU A 380 3.19 0.08 -2.51
N HIS A 381 4.19 0.94 -2.27
CA HIS A 381 5.59 0.52 -2.12
C HIS A 381 5.78 -0.40 -0.91
N THR A 382 5.15 -0.11 0.23
CA THR A 382 5.23 -0.96 1.42
C THR A 382 4.57 -2.32 1.17
N VAL A 383 3.38 -2.34 0.56
CA VAL A 383 2.73 -3.61 0.19
C VAL A 383 3.58 -4.42 -0.80
N LEU A 384 4.21 -3.76 -1.78
CA LEU A 384 5.07 -4.39 -2.77
C LEU A 384 6.39 -4.89 -2.18
N HIS A 385 6.98 -4.18 -1.22
CA HIS A 385 8.20 -4.60 -0.54
C HIS A 385 7.97 -5.91 0.21
N GLU A 386 6.95 -5.98 1.07
CA GLU A 386 6.65 -7.22 1.79
C GLU A 386 6.23 -8.36 0.85
N SER A 387 5.53 -8.03 -0.22
CA SER A 387 5.19 -9.00 -1.27
C SER A 387 6.41 -9.43 -2.08
N GLY A 388 7.43 -8.57 -2.18
CA GLY A 388 8.73 -8.86 -2.78
C GLY A 388 9.48 -9.91 -1.97
N HIS A 389 9.44 -9.80 -0.63
CA HIS A 389 9.91 -10.87 0.25
C HIS A 389 9.16 -12.18 0.00
N ALA A 390 7.82 -12.15 -0.03
CA ALA A 390 7.03 -13.35 -0.35
C ALA A 390 7.35 -13.93 -1.74
N LEU A 391 7.62 -13.09 -2.74
CA LEU A 391 8.04 -13.53 -4.07
C LEU A 391 9.42 -14.20 -4.03
N MET A 392 10.40 -13.62 -3.32
CA MET A 392 11.73 -14.22 -3.17
C MET A 392 11.66 -15.62 -2.54
N ASP A 393 10.84 -15.80 -1.50
CA ASP A 393 10.59 -17.11 -0.88
C ASP A 393 10.07 -18.13 -1.93
N LEU A 394 9.14 -17.73 -2.78
CA LEU A 394 8.61 -18.58 -3.85
C LEU A 394 9.68 -18.90 -4.92
N LEU A 395 10.48 -17.91 -5.33
CA LEU A 395 11.58 -18.10 -6.29
C LEU A 395 12.65 -19.07 -5.75
N TYR A 396 12.97 -18.97 -4.47
CA TYR A 396 13.94 -19.84 -3.79
C TYR A 396 13.35 -21.17 -3.29
N GLY A 397 12.06 -21.44 -3.54
CA GLY A 397 11.43 -22.71 -3.16
C GLY A 397 11.28 -22.87 -1.64
N GLY A 398 11.06 -21.77 -0.92
CA GLY A 398 10.94 -21.72 0.53
C GLY A 398 12.26 -21.59 1.30
N TRP A 399 13.37 -21.39 0.59
CA TRP A 399 14.67 -21.09 1.21
C TRP A 399 14.85 -19.58 1.37
N TRP A 400 15.51 -19.18 2.46
CA TRP A 400 15.71 -17.78 2.82
C TRP A 400 17.14 -17.53 3.33
N ALA A 401 17.76 -16.45 2.88
CA ALA A 401 19.05 -15.99 3.38
C ALA A 401 18.85 -15.21 4.69
N GLN A 402 19.00 -15.85 5.85
CA GLN A 402 18.84 -15.19 7.16
C GLN A 402 20.05 -15.50 8.04
N SER A 403 21.03 -14.58 8.08
CA SER A 403 22.13 -14.67 9.06
C SER A 403 22.72 -13.34 9.53
N ASP A 404 22.26 -12.18 9.05
CA ASP A 404 22.84 -10.89 9.44
C ASP A 404 21.86 -9.68 9.43
N CYS A 405 20.54 -9.86 9.37
CA CYS A 405 19.61 -8.72 9.48
C CYS A 405 19.42 -8.26 10.93
N PRO A 406 19.78 -7.00 11.29
CA PRO A 406 19.34 -6.41 12.54
C PRO A 406 17.83 -6.12 12.49
N ASN A 407 17.14 -6.17 13.63
CA ASN A 407 15.77 -5.71 13.74
C ASN A 407 15.70 -4.54 14.75
N PRO A 408 15.32 -3.33 14.33
CA PRO A 408 15.02 -2.93 12.94
C PRO A 408 16.30 -2.78 12.09
N HIS A 409 16.19 -2.96 10.78
CA HIS A 409 17.23 -2.57 9.80
C HIS A 409 16.85 -1.26 9.11
N THR A 410 17.77 -0.71 8.31
CA THR A 410 17.54 0.54 7.62
C THR A 410 18.16 0.55 6.23
N LEU A 411 17.41 1.09 5.27
CA LEU A 411 17.79 1.13 3.87
C LEU A 411 19.20 1.70 3.58
N HIS A 412 19.68 2.64 4.41
CA HIS A 412 20.88 3.44 4.15
C HIS A 412 22.10 3.12 5.03
N LEU A 413 21.96 2.19 5.97
CA LEU A 413 23.06 1.71 6.81
C LEU A 413 23.46 0.31 6.37
N ARG A 414 24.71 -0.05 6.64
CA ARG A 414 25.19 -1.42 6.49
C ARG A 414 24.48 -2.33 7.48
N SER A 415 23.68 -3.25 6.98
CA SER A 415 23.03 -4.30 7.77
C SER A 415 23.79 -5.62 7.68
N GLY A 416 24.28 -5.96 6.48
CA GLY A 416 24.99 -7.21 6.20
C GLY A 416 24.78 -7.61 4.74
N THR A 417 25.54 -8.58 4.22
CA THR A 417 25.43 -8.97 2.80
C THR A 417 24.16 -9.73 2.50
N ASN A 418 23.65 -10.52 3.45
CA ASN A 418 22.45 -11.31 3.23
C ASN A 418 21.22 -10.44 3.42
N CYS A 419 21.23 -9.59 4.45
CA CYS A 419 20.19 -8.60 4.67
C CYS A 419 20.03 -7.63 3.51
N ALA A 420 21.13 -7.02 3.05
CA ALA A 420 21.09 -6.11 1.91
C ALA A 420 20.58 -6.77 0.63
N TRP A 421 20.79 -8.07 0.48
CA TRP A 421 20.25 -8.82 -0.65
C TRP A 421 18.74 -9.02 -0.55
N THR A 422 18.23 -9.52 0.58
CA THR A 422 16.79 -9.78 0.75
C THR A 422 15.98 -8.49 0.75
N GLU A 423 16.41 -7.50 1.53
CA GLU A 423 15.74 -6.19 1.63
C GLU A 423 15.92 -5.36 0.37
N GLY A 424 17.13 -5.35 -0.21
CA GLY A 424 17.38 -4.64 -1.46
C GLY A 424 16.59 -5.21 -2.63
N PHE A 425 16.35 -6.53 -2.67
CA PHE A 425 15.46 -7.15 -3.64
C PHE A 425 14.01 -6.68 -3.44
N ALA A 426 13.48 -6.70 -2.22
CA ALA A 426 12.14 -6.23 -1.90
C ALA A 426 11.94 -4.74 -2.24
N ASP A 427 12.92 -3.89 -1.92
CA ASP A 427 12.95 -2.47 -2.30
C ASP A 427 12.99 -2.26 -3.81
N ALA A 428 13.82 -3.05 -4.52
CA ALA A 428 13.89 -3.01 -5.98
C ALA A 428 12.54 -3.39 -6.60
N ILE A 429 11.87 -4.42 -6.08
CA ILE A 429 10.52 -4.79 -6.51
C ILE A 429 9.57 -3.61 -6.36
N ALA A 430 9.54 -2.95 -5.21
CA ALA A 430 8.68 -1.79 -4.98
C ALA A 430 8.98 -0.64 -5.96
N GLY A 431 10.23 -0.17 -6.01
CA GLY A 431 10.64 0.98 -6.82
C GLY A 431 10.58 0.72 -8.33
N TYR A 432 10.84 -0.52 -8.78
CA TYR A 432 10.72 -0.89 -10.19
C TYR A 432 9.25 -1.04 -10.60
N THR A 433 8.42 -1.74 -9.82
CA THR A 433 6.99 -1.93 -10.11
C THR A 433 6.25 -0.61 -10.23
N MET A 434 6.58 0.34 -9.36
CA MET A 434 5.98 1.67 -9.36
C MET A 434 6.56 2.58 -10.45
N GLY A 435 7.70 2.20 -11.04
CA GLY A 435 8.32 2.91 -12.16
C GLY A 435 9.05 4.19 -11.76
N ASP A 436 9.18 4.47 -10.46
CA ASP A 436 9.73 5.72 -9.93
C ASP A 436 11.14 5.57 -9.35
N GLY A 437 11.58 4.36 -9.01
CA GLY A 437 12.86 4.15 -8.32
C GLY A 437 12.89 4.72 -6.90
N MET A 438 11.72 4.94 -6.32
CA MET A 438 11.56 5.47 -4.97
C MET A 438 11.08 4.36 -4.03
N TYR A 439 11.16 4.63 -2.72
CA TYR A 439 10.37 3.94 -1.71
C TYR A 439 9.56 4.97 -0.93
N TYR A 440 8.26 4.76 -0.80
CA TYR A 440 7.36 5.58 0.02
C TYR A 440 6.84 4.80 1.21
N TRP A 441 6.78 5.45 2.37
CA TRP A 441 6.09 4.92 3.55
C TRP A 441 4.65 5.45 3.60
N PRO A 442 3.74 4.79 4.36
CA PRO A 442 2.34 5.21 4.47
C PRO A 442 2.14 6.66 4.93
N ASN A 443 3.08 7.18 5.72
CA ASN A 443 3.04 8.55 6.22
C ASN A 443 3.51 9.61 5.19
N GLY A 444 3.85 9.18 3.97
CA GLY A 444 4.35 10.04 2.89
C GLY A 444 5.85 10.34 2.95
N ALA A 445 6.58 9.88 3.97
CA ALA A 445 8.03 9.92 3.94
C ALA A 445 8.54 9.07 2.77
N SER A 446 9.70 9.40 2.23
CA SER A 446 10.28 8.65 1.10
C SER A 446 11.80 8.61 1.14
N VAL A 447 12.37 7.77 0.27
CA VAL A 447 13.79 7.72 -0.08
C VAL A 447 13.91 7.43 -1.57
N ASP A 448 14.88 8.06 -2.21
CA ASP A 448 15.26 7.77 -3.59
C ASP A 448 16.26 6.62 -3.61
N LEU A 449 15.84 5.45 -4.13
CA LEU A 449 16.69 4.26 -4.22
C LEU A 449 17.78 4.39 -5.29
N MET A 450 17.61 5.36 -6.20
CA MET A 450 18.57 5.67 -7.26
C MET A 450 19.59 6.74 -6.84
N ASN A 451 19.36 7.44 -5.72
CA ASN A 451 20.29 8.41 -5.17
C ASN A 451 21.39 7.73 -4.34
N THR A 452 22.36 7.20 -5.05
CA THR A 452 23.46 6.39 -4.52
C THR A 452 24.80 7.09 -4.70
N THR A 453 24.91 8.36 -4.31
CA THR A 453 26.21 9.06 -4.25
C THR A 453 27.15 8.41 -3.23
N TRP A 454 28.46 8.58 -3.38
CA TRP A 454 29.45 8.13 -2.38
C TRP A 454 29.16 8.69 -0.98
N ASN A 455 29.31 7.85 0.04
CA ASN A 455 29.17 8.26 1.42
C ASN A 455 30.17 9.39 1.77
N ASP A 456 29.67 10.48 2.32
CA ASP A 456 30.47 11.51 2.95
C ASP A 456 30.68 11.15 4.43
N PRO A 457 31.88 10.70 4.84
CA PRO A 457 32.14 10.29 6.21
C PRO A 457 32.13 11.46 7.21
N THR A 458 32.05 12.71 6.73
CA THR A 458 31.89 13.90 7.59
C THR A 458 30.44 14.16 7.98
N GLN A 459 29.49 13.47 7.34
CA GLN A 459 28.06 13.53 7.62
C GLN A 459 27.59 12.22 8.24
N TYR A 460 26.51 12.28 9.02
CA TYR A 460 25.88 11.06 9.51
C TYR A 460 25.26 10.28 8.35
N ALA A 461 25.34 8.96 8.43
CA ALA A 461 24.65 8.12 7.48
C ALA A 461 23.14 8.36 7.57
N SER A 462 22.50 8.58 6.42
CA SER A 462 21.10 8.96 6.32
C SER A 462 20.55 8.62 4.93
N ARG A 463 19.26 8.88 4.70
CA ARG A 463 18.61 8.69 3.39
C ARG A 463 19.22 9.53 2.26
N THR A 464 19.93 10.61 2.59
CA THR A 464 20.61 11.48 1.62
C THR A 464 22.13 11.36 1.67
N ASN A 465 22.66 10.57 2.60
CA ASN A 465 24.09 10.24 2.72
C ASN A 465 24.21 8.75 3.09
N PRO A 466 23.85 7.83 2.20
CA PRO A 466 23.84 6.41 2.53
C PRO A 466 25.25 5.84 2.60
N GLU A 467 25.47 4.82 3.44
CA GLU A 467 26.76 4.12 3.45
C GLU A 467 27.02 3.41 2.11
N ASP A 468 28.28 3.09 1.82
CA ASP A 468 28.68 2.48 0.54
C ASP A 468 28.56 0.95 0.53
N GLY A 469 28.56 0.34 -0.66
CA GLY A 469 28.77 -1.10 -0.85
C GLY A 469 27.51 -1.98 -0.80
N ASP A 470 27.73 -3.28 -1.04
CA ASP A 470 26.70 -4.32 -1.21
C ASP A 470 26.07 -4.82 0.09
N GLN A 471 26.43 -4.20 1.22
CA GLN A 471 25.86 -4.44 2.54
C GLN A 471 24.77 -3.43 2.90
N VAL A 472 24.40 -2.55 1.96
CA VAL A 472 23.42 -1.48 2.14
C VAL A 472 22.25 -1.72 1.18
N GLU A 473 21.05 -1.88 1.75
CA GLU A 473 19.84 -2.36 1.06
C GLU A 473 19.50 -1.47 -0.15
N LEU A 474 19.49 -0.13 0.03
CA LEU A 474 19.18 0.78 -1.07
C LEU A 474 20.21 0.75 -2.21
N ARG A 475 21.47 0.39 -1.93
CA ARG A 475 22.50 0.27 -2.98
C ARG A 475 22.24 -0.95 -3.84
N VAL A 476 21.90 -2.07 -3.20
CA VAL A 476 21.47 -3.29 -3.89
C VAL A 476 20.19 -3.02 -4.68
N ALA A 477 19.23 -2.31 -4.09
CA ALA A 477 17.97 -1.96 -4.75
C ALA A 477 18.20 -1.10 -6.00
N GLY A 478 18.97 -0.02 -5.88
CA GLY A 478 19.33 0.86 -6.99
C GLY A 478 20.06 0.12 -8.11
N ALA A 479 21.01 -0.76 -7.74
CA ALA A 479 21.73 -1.59 -8.71
C ALA A 479 20.80 -2.54 -9.47
N LEU A 480 19.91 -3.27 -8.78
CA LEU A 480 18.91 -4.14 -9.42
C LEU A 480 18.00 -3.37 -10.37
N ILE A 481 17.47 -2.22 -9.94
CA ILE A 481 16.61 -1.38 -10.76
C ILE A 481 17.33 -0.95 -12.04
N ASP A 482 18.60 -0.53 -11.94
CA ASP A 482 19.38 -0.15 -13.10
C ASP A 482 19.67 -1.31 -14.04
N LEU A 483 20.00 -2.49 -13.52
CA LEU A 483 20.18 -3.71 -14.31
C LEU A 483 18.90 -4.07 -15.07
N TRP A 484 17.75 -4.07 -14.40
CA TRP A 484 16.46 -4.39 -15.02
C TRP A 484 16.07 -3.37 -16.11
N ARG A 485 16.31 -2.09 -15.87
CA ARG A 485 15.96 -1.02 -16.83
C ARG A 485 16.91 -0.96 -18.03
N LYS A 486 18.20 -1.20 -17.83
CA LYS A 486 19.24 -0.89 -18.84
C LYS A 486 19.85 -2.12 -19.51
N VAL A 487 19.76 -3.30 -18.88
CA VAL A 487 20.48 -4.51 -19.31
C VAL A 487 19.50 -5.67 -19.54
N ASP A 488 18.65 -5.97 -18.56
CA ASP A 488 17.91 -7.23 -18.53
C ASP A 488 16.54 -7.18 -19.22
N ASN A 489 16.11 -6.00 -19.68
CA ASN A 489 14.80 -5.75 -20.28
C ASN A 489 13.65 -6.19 -19.34
N GLY A 490 13.81 -5.88 -18.06
CA GLY A 490 12.91 -6.27 -16.97
C GLY A 490 13.46 -7.34 -16.04
N PRO A 491 12.72 -7.66 -14.96
CA PRO A 491 13.21 -8.52 -13.88
C PRO A 491 13.02 -10.02 -14.14
N THR A 492 12.29 -10.42 -15.18
CA THR A 492 11.91 -11.83 -15.41
C THR A 492 13.10 -12.77 -15.56
N SER A 493 14.18 -12.30 -16.18
CA SER A 493 15.43 -13.08 -16.32
C SER A 493 16.15 -13.25 -14.98
N THR A 494 16.10 -12.25 -14.10
CA THR A 494 16.58 -12.35 -12.71
C THR A 494 15.73 -13.34 -11.92
N PHE A 495 14.40 -13.35 -12.09
CA PHE A 495 13.54 -14.33 -11.42
C PHE A 495 13.85 -15.77 -11.86
N ALA A 496 14.08 -15.97 -13.16
CA ALA A 496 14.40 -17.28 -13.71
C ALA A 496 15.79 -17.78 -13.26
N ASP A 497 16.75 -16.85 -13.13
CA ASP A 497 18.05 -17.10 -12.51
C ASP A 497 17.90 -17.50 -11.03
N MET A 498 17.16 -16.74 -10.23
CA MET A 498 16.87 -17.06 -8.81
C MET A 498 16.16 -18.41 -8.60
N ILE A 499 15.33 -18.85 -9.55
CA ILE A 499 14.74 -20.19 -9.54
C ILE A 499 15.81 -21.28 -9.79
N SER A 500 16.86 -20.98 -10.53
CA SER A 500 17.91 -21.94 -10.84
C SER A 500 19.01 -21.96 -9.77
N TYR A 501 19.32 -20.79 -9.24
CA TYR A 501 20.45 -20.54 -8.34
C TYR A 501 20.00 -19.64 -7.16
N PRO A 502 19.62 -20.22 -6.02
CA PRO A 502 19.36 -19.45 -4.81
C PRO A 502 20.66 -18.85 -4.26
N SER A 503 20.71 -17.52 -4.16
CA SER A 503 21.89 -16.77 -3.69
C SER A 503 21.68 -16.24 -2.27
N SER A 504 22.74 -16.26 -1.47
CA SER A 504 22.76 -15.69 -0.12
C SER A 504 23.07 -14.20 -0.08
N SER A 505 23.69 -13.65 -1.13
CA SER A 505 24.08 -12.24 -1.20
C SER A 505 24.02 -11.69 -2.63
N PHE A 506 23.96 -10.36 -2.76
CA PHE A 506 24.03 -9.69 -4.06
C PHE A 506 25.33 -9.98 -4.81
N LYS A 507 26.44 -10.14 -4.07
CA LYS A 507 27.74 -10.51 -4.65
C LYS A 507 27.72 -11.90 -5.26
N GLU A 508 27.22 -12.89 -4.53
CA GLU A 508 27.08 -14.27 -5.02
C GLU A 508 26.22 -14.29 -6.28
N TRP A 509 25.03 -13.66 -6.21
CA TRP A 509 24.13 -13.53 -7.34
C TRP A 509 24.83 -12.93 -8.56
N PHE A 510 25.42 -11.74 -8.42
CA PHE A 510 25.97 -11.00 -9.56
C PHE A 510 27.24 -11.63 -10.14
N THR A 511 28.10 -12.20 -9.30
CA THR A 511 29.43 -12.67 -9.73
C THR A 511 29.50 -14.16 -10.06
N THR A 512 28.57 -14.96 -9.55
CA THR A 512 28.55 -16.42 -9.71
C THR A 512 27.32 -16.90 -10.46
N ASP A 513 26.12 -16.57 -9.96
CA ASP A 513 24.88 -17.17 -10.47
C ASP A 513 24.43 -16.53 -11.79
N ARG A 514 24.39 -15.20 -11.83
CA ARG A 514 24.09 -14.38 -13.00
C ARG A 514 24.89 -14.81 -14.25
N PRO A 515 26.24 -14.94 -14.21
CA PRO A 515 26.98 -15.45 -15.37
C PRO A 515 26.75 -16.95 -15.63
N ALA A 516 26.51 -17.78 -14.61
CA ALA A 516 26.15 -19.18 -14.80
C ALA A 516 24.78 -19.34 -15.51
N TYR A 517 23.89 -18.37 -15.36
CA TYR A 517 22.62 -18.27 -16.08
C TYR A 517 22.71 -17.50 -17.41
N ASN A 518 23.92 -17.08 -17.82
CA ASN A 518 24.21 -16.33 -19.05
C ASN A 518 23.62 -14.91 -19.09
N LEU A 519 23.41 -14.28 -17.94
CA LEU A 519 23.08 -12.86 -17.85
C LEU A 519 24.35 -12.00 -17.93
N ASP A 520 24.23 -10.77 -18.44
CA ASP A 520 25.40 -9.94 -18.73
C ASP A 520 26.13 -9.50 -17.45
N VAL A 521 27.46 -9.68 -17.45
CA VAL A 521 28.40 -9.22 -16.43
C VAL A 521 29.62 -8.51 -17.05
N SER A 522 29.43 -7.96 -18.25
CA SER A 522 30.42 -7.16 -18.98
C SER A 522 30.95 -5.98 -18.14
N SER A 523 32.04 -5.36 -18.60
CA SER A 523 32.57 -4.16 -17.95
C SER A 523 31.52 -3.05 -17.82
N THR A 524 30.72 -2.84 -18.87
CA THR A 524 29.62 -1.86 -18.87
C THR A 524 28.59 -2.17 -17.78
N THR A 525 28.23 -3.44 -17.61
CA THR A 525 27.27 -3.85 -16.57
C THR A 525 27.87 -3.78 -15.17
N ARG A 526 29.16 -4.07 -15.00
CA ARG A 526 29.88 -3.82 -13.74
C ARG A 526 29.97 -2.33 -13.39
N ASP A 527 30.10 -1.46 -14.39
CA ASP A 527 30.11 -0.01 -14.18
C ASP A 527 28.73 0.52 -13.73
N LEU A 528 27.63 -0.10 -14.18
CA LEU A 528 26.29 0.21 -13.66
C LEU A 528 26.15 -0.17 -12.18
N VAL A 529 26.65 -1.34 -11.77
CA VAL A 529 26.64 -1.71 -10.34
C VAL A 529 27.55 -0.76 -9.53
N TYR A 530 28.68 -0.35 -10.10
CA TYR A 530 29.60 0.60 -9.48
C TYR A 530 29.02 2.01 -9.29
N THR A 531 28.06 2.46 -10.13
CA THR A 531 27.40 3.75 -9.90
C THR A 531 26.61 3.77 -8.60
N HIS A 532 26.25 2.59 -8.08
CA HIS A 532 25.62 2.41 -6.76
C HIS A 532 26.65 2.10 -5.66
N THR A 533 27.92 2.46 -5.88
CA THR A 533 29.05 2.29 -4.94
C THR A 533 29.34 0.83 -4.55
N ILE A 534 28.91 -0.12 -5.38
CA ILE A 534 29.22 -1.54 -5.28
C ILE A 534 30.31 -1.89 -6.30
N ASP A 535 31.54 -2.16 -5.85
CA ASP A 535 32.66 -2.42 -6.76
C ASP A 535 32.91 -3.92 -6.98
N TYR A 536 32.44 -4.42 -8.13
CA TYR A 536 32.78 -5.75 -8.65
C TYR A 536 33.65 -5.70 -9.90
N ARG A 537 34.30 -4.58 -10.23
CA ARG A 537 35.08 -4.46 -11.48
C ARG A 537 36.37 -5.26 -11.46
N THR A 538 36.84 -5.66 -10.28
CA THR A 538 38.01 -6.53 -10.12
C THR A 538 37.55 -7.97 -9.89
N THR A 539 37.92 -8.87 -10.80
CA THR A 539 37.81 -10.31 -10.57
C THR A 539 38.97 -10.72 -9.67
N SER A 540 38.70 -11.04 -8.40
CA SER A 540 39.64 -11.78 -7.56
C SER A 540 39.69 -13.24 -8.00
#